data_AF-A0A931X4D6-F1
#
_entry.id   AF-A0A931X4D6-F1
#
_cell.length_a   1.000
_cell.length_b   1.000
_cell.length_c   1.000
_cell.angle_alpha   90.00
_cell.angle_beta   90.00
_cell.angle_gamma   90.00
#
_symmetry.space_group_name_H-M   'P 1'
#
loop_
_entity.id
_entity.type
_entity.pdbx_description
1 polymer ?
#
loop_
_entity_poly.entity_id
_entity_poly.type
_entity_poly.pdbx_seq_one_letter_code
_entity_poly.pdbx_strand_id
1 'polypeptide(L)'
;MDIPYIVHARPDTGVNNGKLGVWLFLASEVMLFGALFSTYVFLRVGASDWHTWHSEAGLSIPIGTTNTIVLITSSITMVMAWASLMMKEFGKFRLYFGLTIALALVFMLFKAIEYNAKFSHGHFPGTNNFLAIYYVLTGLHALHILGGIIVNSYLIGPGAKLWRTNAAQFTCRIEAAGLYWHFVDLVWIFLFPTLYLL
;
A
#
# COMPACT_ATOMS: atom_id res chain seq x y z
N MET A 1 17.45 12.61 26.74
CA MET A 1 16.08 12.38 27.23
C MET A 1 15.58 11.11 26.60
N ASP A 2 15.39 10.06 27.38
CA ASP A 2 14.68 8.86 26.91
C ASP A 2 13.18 9.15 26.92
N ILE A 3 12.56 9.10 25.76
CA ILE A 3 11.12 9.29 25.63
C ILE A 3 10.45 7.96 26.01
N PRO A 4 9.58 7.93 27.03
CA PRO A 4 9.02 6.69 27.55
C PRO A 4 8.13 5.99 26.51
N TYR A 5 8.13 4.64 26.54
CA TYR A 5 7.29 3.74 25.74
C TYR A 5 7.46 3.82 24.21
N ILE A 6 8.62 4.28 23.72
CA ILE A 6 8.98 4.19 22.29
C ILE A 6 9.50 2.79 21.94
N VAL A 7 10.31 2.20 22.81
CA VAL A 7 10.94 0.88 22.60
C VAL A 7 10.27 -0.19 23.46
N HIS A 8 10.01 0.13 24.73
CA HIS A 8 9.34 -0.77 25.67
C HIS A 8 7.81 -0.69 25.53
N ALA A 9 7.16 -1.84 25.64
CA ALA A 9 5.70 -1.93 25.69
C ALA A 9 5.15 -1.21 26.93
N ARG A 10 3.96 -0.62 26.80
CA ARG A 10 3.22 -0.17 28.00
C ARG A 10 2.75 -1.38 28.81
N PRO A 11 2.74 -1.30 30.15
CA PRO A 11 2.16 -2.33 31.01
C PRO A 11 0.67 -2.57 30.71
N ASP A 12 -0.07 -1.52 30.38
CA ASP A 12 -1.53 -1.57 30.23
C ASP A 12 -1.97 -2.17 28.89
N THR A 13 -1.25 -1.86 27.80
CA THR A 13 -1.63 -2.28 26.44
C THR A 13 -0.75 -3.38 25.87
N GLY A 14 0.40 -3.67 26.49
CA GLY A 14 1.38 -4.65 25.97
C GLY A 14 2.06 -4.23 24.67
N VAL A 15 1.82 -3.02 24.17
CA VAL A 15 2.29 -2.53 22.88
C VAL A 15 2.97 -1.17 23.05
N ASN A 16 3.96 -0.84 22.21
CA ASN A 16 4.63 0.47 22.24
C ASN A 16 3.71 1.58 21.66
N ASN A 17 3.98 2.84 22.00
CA ASN A 17 3.12 3.97 21.57
C ASN A 17 3.05 4.09 20.03
N GLY A 18 4.16 3.83 19.34
CA GLY A 18 4.24 3.94 17.87
C GLY A 18 3.35 2.92 17.16
N LYS A 19 3.40 1.65 17.58
CA LYS A 19 2.56 0.57 17.06
C LYS A 19 1.09 0.81 17.36
N LEU A 20 0.75 1.28 18.57
CA LEU A 20 -0.64 1.62 18.91
C LEU A 20 -1.18 2.71 17.98
N GLY A 21 -0.39 3.76 17.74
CA GLY A 21 -0.75 4.83 16.80
C GLY A 21 -0.95 4.32 15.37
N VAL A 22 -0.07 3.43 14.90
CA VAL A 22 -0.23 2.80 13.57
C VAL A 22 -1.48 1.95 13.52
N TRP A 23 -1.77 1.11 14.51
CA TRP A 23 -2.99 0.30 14.52
C TRP A 23 -4.27 1.14 14.48
N LEU A 24 -4.32 2.25 15.23
CA LEU A 24 -5.45 3.18 15.17
C LEU A 24 -5.59 3.83 13.79
N PHE A 25 -4.47 4.25 13.19
CA PHE A 25 -4.46 4.78 11.84
C PHE A 25 -4.91 3.74 10.79
N LEU A 26 -4.43 2.50 10.90
CA LEU A 26 -4.87 1.41 10.04
C LEU A 26 -6.38 1.14 10.18
N ALA A 27 -6.91 1.20 11.40
CA ALA A 27 -8.34 1.05 11.61
C ALA A 27 -9.15 2.15 10.92
N SER A 28 -8.69 3.42 10.94
CA SER A 28 -9.36 4.49 10.18
C SER A 28 -9.28 4.28 8.67
N GLU A 29 -8.17 3.77 8.16
CA GLU A 29 -8.02 3.47 6.73
C GLU A 29 -8.92 2.31 6.29
N VAL A 30 -9.11 1.28 7.12
CA VAL A 30 -10.09 0.21 6.87
C VAL A 30 -11.49 0.80 6.71
N MET A 31 -11.87 1.77 7.54
CA MET A 31 -13.17 2.42 7.44
C MET A 31 -13.29 3.28 6.18
N LEU A 32 -12.24 4.01 5.81
CA LEU A 32 -12.17 4.84 4.59
C LEU A 32 -12.38 3.98 3.33
N PHE A 33 -11.56 2.94 3.16
CA PHE A 33 -11.69 2.03 2.02
C PHE A 33 -12.99 1.22 2.09
N GLY A 34 -13.41 0.78 3.27
CA GLY A 34 -14.67 0.06 3.47
C GLY A 34 -15.90 0.85 3.01
N ALA A 35 -15.92 2.16 3.26
CA ALA A 35 -16.98 3.04 2.75
C ALA A 35 -16.97 3.10 1.21
N LEU A 36 -15.79 3.26 0.59
CA LEU A 36 -15.67 3.32 -0.88
C LEU A 36 -16.03 1.97 -1.55
N PHE A 37 -15.64 0.85 -0.96
CA PHE A 37 -16.06 -0.48 -1.42
C PHE A 37 -17.58 -0.66 -1.32
N SER A 38 -18.19 -0.17 -0.23
CA SER A 38 -19.65 -0.20 -0.09
C SER A 38 -20.32 0.63 -1.19
N THR A 39 -19.81 1.83 -1.47
CA THR A 39 -20.29 2.67 -2.60
C THR A 39 -20.18 1.95 -3.94
N TYR A 40 -19.07 1.27 -4.21
CA TYR A 40 -18.90 0.45 -5.41
C TYR A 40 -19.98 -0.62 -5.54
N VAL A 41 -20.27 -1.37 -4.47
CA VAL A 41 -21.29 -2.43 -4.49
C VAL A 41 -22.68 -1.85 -4.77
N PHE A 42 -23.04 -0.73 -4.16
CA PHE A 42 -24.33 -0.08 -4.42
C PHE A 42 -24.45 0.43 -5.85
N LEU A 43 -23.40 1.06 -6.40
CA LEU A 43 -23.39 1.53 -7.79
C LEU A 43 -23.49 0.37 -8.78
N ARG A 44 -22.83 -0.75 -8.49
CA ARG A 44 -22.89 -1.96 -9.29
C ARG A 44 -24.29 -2.59 -9.33
N VAL A 45 -24.90 -2.80 -8.16
CA VAL A 45 -26.22 -3.45 -8.07
C VAL A 45 -27.34 -2.55 -8.61
N GLY A 46 -27.18 -1.23 -8.51
CA GLY A 46 -28.16 -0.26 -8.99
C GLY A 46 -28.08 0.08 -10.48
N ALA A 47 -27.02 -0.33 -11.20
CA ALA A 47 -26.83 0.02 -12.60
C ALA A 47 -27.24 -1.11 -13.55
N SER A 48 -28.18 -0.84 -14.46
CA SER A 48 -28.60 -1.75 -15.53
C SER A 48 -27.48 -2.04 -16.55
N ASP A 49 -26.66 -1.04 -16.82
CA ASP A 49 -25.64 -1.05 -17.88
C ASP A 49 -24.22 -1.28 -17.33
N TRP A 50 -24.09 -1.85 -16.13
CA TRP A 50 -22.78 -2.04 -15.49
C TRP A 50 -21.82 -2.90 -16.33
N HIS A 51 -22.33 -3.94 -16.98
CA HIS A 51 -21.54 -4.85 -17.81
C HIS A 51 -21.00 -4.20 -19.09
N THR A 52 -21.74 -3.26 -19.68
CA THR A 52 -21.26 -2.53 -20.87
C THR A 52 -20.18 -1.53 -20.45
N TRP A 53 -20.37 -0.78 -19.36
CA TRP A 53 -19.35 0.14 -18.86
C TRP A 53 -18.06 -0.57 -18.41
N HIS A 54 -18.18 -1.75 -17.80
CA HIS A 54 -17.00 -2.53 -17.41
C HIS A 54 -16.21 -3.03 -18.63
N SER A 55 -16.90 -3.53 -19.66
CA SER A 55 -16.24 -4.02 -20.88
C SER A 55 -15.63 -2.88 -21.70
N GLU A 56 -16.30 -1.73 -21.78
CA GLU A 56 -15.79 -0.50 -22.41
C GLU A 56 -14.57 0.06 -21.68
N ALA A 57 -14.43 -0.16 -20.38
CA ALA A 57 -13.27 0.31 -19.63
C ALA A 57 -11.96 -0.41 -20.03
N GLY A 58 -12.02 -1.52 -20.78
CA GLY A 58 -10.84 -2.16 -21.37
C GLY A 58 -9.78 -2.58 -20.35
N LEU A 59 -10.19 -3.16 -19.22
CA LEU A 59 -9.28 -3.54 -18.14
C LEU A 59 -8.46 -4.77 -18.53
N SER A 60 -7.16 -4.59 -18.68
CA SER A 60 -6.23 -5.68 -19.00
C SER A 60 -5.95 -6.53 -17.77
N ILE A 61 -6.67 -7.65 -17.63
CA ILE A 61 -6.48 -8.63 -16.55
C ILE A 61 -4.99 -9.07 -16.42
N PRO A 62 -4.24 -9.37 -17.51
CA PRO A 62 -2.84 -9.82 -17.37
C PRO A 62 -1.90 -8.78 -16.74
N ILE A 63 -2.09 -7.50 -17.06
CA ILE A 63 -1.29 -6.41 -16.48
C ILE A 63 -1.66 -6.23 -15.00
N GLY A 64 -2.96 -6.29 -14.67
CA GLY A 64 -3.44 -6.25 -13.30
C GLY A 64 -2.92 -7.42 -12.46
N THR A 65 -2.93 -8.65 -12.99
CA THR A 65 -2.38 -9.83 -12.31
C THR A 65 -0.87 -9.70 -12.10
N THR A 66 -0.14 -9.21 -13.09
CA THR A 66 1.32 -8.97 -12.96
C THR A 66 1.61 -7.96 -11.85
N ASN A 67 0.85 -6.87 -11.79
CA ASN A 67 0.97 -5.86 -10.73
C ASN A 67 0.67 -6.44 -9.34
N THR A 68 -0.32 -7.31 -9.22
CA THR A 68 -0.64 -7.99 -7.96
C THR A 68 0.51 -8.90 -7.52
N ILE A 69 1.13 -9.64 -8.43
CA ILE A 69 2.32 -10.47 -8.12
C ILE A 69 3.48 -9.58 -7.65
N VAL A 70 3.71 -8.45 -8.32
CA VAL A 70 4.76 -7.47 -7.95
C VAL A 70 4.53 -6.95 -6.52
N LEU A 71 3.30 -6.57 -6.17
CA LEU A 71 2.99 -6.09 -4.81
C LEU A 71 3.13 -7.18 -3.75
N ILE A 72 2.62 -8.39 -3.99
CA ILE A 72 2.78 -9.51 -3.05
C ILE A 72 4.26 -9.79 -2.82
N THR A 73 5.06 -9.78 -3.88
CA THR A 73 6.52 -9.96 -3.80
C THR A 73 7.16 -8.83 -2.97
N SER A 74 6.72 -7.58 -3.17
CA SER A 74 7.17 -6.42 -2.39
C SER A 74 6.86 -6.54 -0.89
N SER A 75 5.71 -7.13 -0.55
CA SER A 75 5.34 -7.45 0.82
C SER A 75 6.31 -8.46 1.44
N ILE A 76 6.63 -9.53 0.72
CA ILE A 76 7.57 -10.55 1.19
C ILE A 76 8.96 -9.93 1.44
N THR A 77 9.45 -9.09 0.53
CA THR A 77 10.74 -8.42 0.71
C THR A 77 10.73 -7.47 1.91
N MET A 78 9.59 -6.84 2.25
CA MET A 78 9.46 -5.99 3.44
C MET A 78 9.62 -6.79 4.75
N VAL A 79 8.99 -7.97 4.84
CA VAL A 79 9.16 -8.88 6.01
C VAL A 79 10.61 -9.36 6.10
N MET A 80 11.22 -9.74 4.97
CA MET A 80 12.61 -10.18 4.94
C MET A 80 13.58 -9.06 5.36
N ALA A 81 13.28 -7.81 5.02
CA ALA A 81 14.05 -6.65 5.46
C ALA A 81 13.99 -6.50 6.99
N TRP A 82 12.79 -6.58 7.57
CA TRP A 82 12.62 -6.53 9.02
C TRP A 82 13.31 -7.71 9.74
N ALA A 83 13.17 -8.93 9.21
CA ALA A 83 13.85 -10.11 9.75
C ALA A 83 15.38 -9.96 9.70
N SER A 84 15.92 -9.37 8.63
CA SER A 84 17.36 -9.08 8.53
C SER A 84 17.84 -8.10 9.60
N LEU A 85 17.01 -7.14 10.02
CA LEU A 85 17.33 -6.25 11.15
C LEU A 85 17.33 -6.99 12.49
N MET A 86 16.41 -7.93 12.69
CA MET A 86 16.42 -8.80 13.89
C MET A 86 17.69 -9.65 13.97
N MET A 87 18.19 -10.12 12.83
CA MET A 87 19.46 -10.86 12.72
C MET A 87 20.71 -9.96 12.73
N LYS A 88 20.54 -8.64 12.90
CA LYS A 88 21.61 -7.63 12.85
C LYS A 88 22.39 -7.58 11.53
N GLU A 89 21.83 -8.11 10.45
CA GLU A 89 22.42 -8.13 9.12
C GLU A 89 21.98 -6.91 8.29
N PHE A 90 22.60 -5.76 8.57
CA PHE A 90 22.19 -4.49 7.95
C PHE A 90 22.35 -4.45 6.41
N GLY A 91 23.32 -5.20 5.87
CA GLY A 91 23.53 -5.31 4.43
C GLY A 91 22.33 -5.95 3.72
N LYS A 92 21.80 -7.05 4.27
CA LYS A 92 20.61 -7.72 3.73
C LYS A 92 19.35 -6.89 3.93
N PHE A 93 19.23 -6.18 5.06
CA PHE A 93 18.16 -5.20 5.26
C PHE A 93 18.12 -4.17 4.12
N ARG A 94 19.25 -3.52 3.81
CA ARG A 94 19.30 -2.49 2.76
C ARG A 94 18.95 -3.06 1.38
N LEU A 95 19.34 -4.30 1.10
CA LEU A 95 18.98 -4.97 -0.15
C LEU A 95 17.46 -5.21 -0.23
N TYR A 96 16.88 -5.93 0.75
CA TYR A 96 15.46 -6.27 0.72
C TYR A 96 14.55 -5.04 0.80
N PHE A 97 14.91 -4.07 1.62
CA PHE A 97 14.15 -2.83 1.76
C PHE A 97 14.24 -1.96 0.49
N GLY A 98 15.42 -1.94 -0.16
CA GLY A 98 15.58 -1.32 -1.47
C GLY A 98 14.77 -2.02 -2.56
N LEU A 99 14.69 -3.35 -2.53
CA LEU A 99 13.86 -4.13 -3.44
C LEU A 99 12.37 -3.83 -3.25
N THR A 100 11.87 -3.70 -2.01
CA THR A 100 10.49 -3.28 -1.74
C THR A 100 10.18 -1.93 -2.42
N ILE A 101 11.05 -0.94 -2.28
CA ILE A 101 10.86 0.37 -2.92
C ILE A 101 10.90 0.26 -4.45
N ALA A 102 11.83 -0.51 -5.01
CA ALA A 102 11.94 -0.71 -6.45
C ALA A 102 10.69 -1.38 -7.03
N LEU A 103 10.17 -2.43 -6.39
CA LEU A 103 8.95 -3.12 -6.80
C LEU A 103 7.73 -2.20 -6.71
N ALA A 104 7.65 -1.36 -5.69
CA ALA A 104 6.59 -0.35 -5.58
C ALA A 104 6.62 0.67 -6.73
N LEU A 105 7.81 1.11 -7.13
CA LEU A 105 7.97 2.02 -8.28
C LEU A 105 7.56 1.32 -9.59
N VAL A 106 7.90 0.05 -9.76
CA VAL A 106 7.45 -0.75 -10.91
C VAL A 106 5.92 -0.82 -10.96
N PHE A 107 5.27 -1.08 -9.83
CA PHE A 107 3.80 -1.04 -9.73
C PHE A 107 3.24 0.33 -10.16
N MET A 108 3.81 1.42 -9.65
CA MET A 108 3.39 2.78 -10.01
C MET A 108 3.58 3.08 -11.51
N LEU A 109 4.64 2.57 -12.14
CA LEU A 109 4.89 2.73 -13.58
C LEU A 109 3.84 2.01 -14.41
N PHE A 110 3.56 0.73 -14.12
CA PHE A 110 2.49 0.01 -14.82
C PHE A 110 1.14 0.70 -14.67
N LYS A 111 0.85 1.23 -13.48
CA LYS A 111 -0.41 1.94 -13.25
C LYS A 111 -0.49 3.26 -14.01
N ALA A 112 0.62 4.01 -14.09
CA ALA A 112 0.70 5.23 -14.87
C ALA A 112 0.50 4.97 -16.37
N ILE A 113 1.06 3.87 -16.90
CA ILE A 113 0.86 3.46 -18.30
C ILE A 113 -0.61 3.12 -18.55
N GLU A 114 -1.24 2.35 -17.67
CA GLU A 114 -2.66 2.00 -17.78
C GLU A 114 -3.56 3.24 -17.74
N TYR A 115 -3.27 4.19 -16.86
CA TYR A 115 -4.00 5.46 -16.80
C TYR A 115 -3.81 6.27 -18.07
N ASN A 116 -2.57 6.44 -18.54
CA ASN A 116 -2.29 7.22 -19.74
C ASN A 116 -3.02 6.64 -20.96
N ALA A 117 -3.03 5.30 -21.11
CA ALA A 117 -3.80 4.63 -22.14
C ALA A 117 -5.31 4.87 -21.99
N LYS A 118 -5.87 4.87 -20.78
CA LYS A 118 -7.31 5.17 -20.59
C LYS A 118 -7.66 6.63 -20.91
N PHE A 119 -6.80 7.57 -20.52
CA PHE A 119 -6.97 8.98 -20.86
C PHE A 119 -6.88 9.24 -22.37
N SER A 120 -5.98 8.54 -23.09
CA SER A 120 -5.86 8.69 -24.55
C SER A 120 -7.08 8.16 -25.30
N HIS A 121 -7.80 7.19 -24.73
CA HIS A 121 -9.06 6.67 -25.29
C HIS A 121 -10.30 7.46 -24.85
N GLY A 122 -10.14 8.57 -24.12
CA GLY A 122 -11.25 9.42 -23.67
C GLY A 122 -12.05 8.87 -22.49
N HIS A 123 -11.54 7.86 -21.78
CA HIS A 123 -12.17 7.32 -20.58
C HIS A 123 -11.81 8.15 -19.36
N PHE A 124 -12.48 9.29 -19.21
CA PHE A 124 -12.32 10.21 -18.09
C PHE A 124 -13.17 9.79 -16.87
N PRO A 125 -12.84 10.29 -15.66
CA PRO A 125 -13.65 10.04 -14.46
C PRO A 125 -15.12 10.48 -14.60
N GLY A 126 -15.42 11.44 -15.48
CA GLY A 126 -16.78 11.94 -15.71
C GLY A 126 -17.59 11.16 -16.74
N THR A 127 -17.03 10.14 -17.40
CA THR A 127 -17.70 9.46 -18.52
C THR A 127 -18.80 8.51 -18.05
N ASN A 128 -18.57 7.74 -16.98
CA ASN A 128 -19.58 6.87 -16.38
C ASN A 128 -19.28 6.60 -14.89
N ASN A 129 -20.28 6.10 -14.17
CA ASN A 129 -20.17 5.82 -12.73
C ASN A 129 -19.08 4.78 -12.41
N PHE A 130 -18.84 3.82 -13.31
CA PHE A 130 -17.79 2.81 -13.15
C PHE A 130 -16.39 3.43 -13.15
N LEU A 131 -16.09 4.29 -14.12
CA LEU A 131 -14.82 4.99 -14.23
C LEU A 131 -14.62 5.96 -13.07
N ALA A 132 -15.68 6.66 -12.65
CA ALA A 132 -15.64 7.54 -11.49
C ALA A 132 -15.16 6.79 -10.23
N ILE A 133 -15.83 5.68 -9.88
CA ILE A 133 -15.46 4.91 -8.68
C ILE A 133 -14.11 4.19 -8.86
N TYR A 134 -13.80 3.71 -10.07
CA TYR A 134 -12.51 3.11 -10.40
C TYR A 134 -11.36 4.08 -10.12
N TYR A 135 -11.41 5.31 -10.65
CA TYR A 135 -10.34 6.30 -10.48
C TYR A 135 -10.22 6.77 -9.03
N VAL A 136 -11.34 6.90 -8.29
CA VAL A 136 -11.29 7.27 -6.86
C VAL A 136 -10.62 6.16 -6.05
N LEU A 137 -11.07 4.91 -6.18
CA LEU A 137 -10.51 3.76 -5.44
C LEU A 137 -9.03 3.54 -5.76
N THR A 138 -8.70 3.43 -7.05
CA THR A 138 -7.32 3.13 -7.48
C THR A 138 -6.39 4.34 -7.34
N GLY A 139 -6.90 5.57 -7.50
CA GLY A 139 -6.14 6.80 -7.27
C GLY A 139 -5.81 7.03 -5.80
N LEU A 140 -6.79 6.85 -4.90
CA LEU A 140 -6.54 6.92 -3.46
C LEU A 140 -5.53 5.86 -3.02
N HIS A 141 -5.64 4.64 -3.53
CA HIS A 141 -4.68 3.59 -3.25
C HIS A 141 -3.26 3.93 -3.77
N ALA A 142 -3.15 4.49 -4.99
CA ALA A 142 -1.87 4.95 -5.52
C ALA A 142 -1.24 6.06 -4.66
N LEU A 143 -2.05 6.98 -4.11
CA LEU A 143 -1.57 7.99 -3.16
C LEU A 143 -1.00 7.36 -1.88
N HIS A 144 -1.62 6.29 -1.37
CA HIS A 144 -1.10 5.55 -0.22
C HIS A 144 0.24 4.88 -0.52
N ILE A 145 0.37 4.24 -1.69
CA ILE A 145 1.65 3.66 -2.12
C ILE A 145 2.72 4.73 -2.21
N LEU A 146 2.43 5.88 -2.83
CA LEU A 146 3.35 7.01 -2.91
C LEU A 146 3.78 7.51 -1.52
N GLY A 147 2.83 7.67 -0.59
CA GLY A 147 3.12 8.03 0.80
C GLY A 147 4.05 7.02 1.47
N GLY A 148 3.78 5.73 1.29
CA GLY A 148 4.64 4.65 1.79
C GLY A 148 6.04 4.68 1.17
N ILE A 149 6.16 4.92 -0.14
CA ILE A 149 7.46 5.02 -0.84
C ILE A 149 8.28 6.15 -0.25
N ILE A 150 7.66 7.31 0.01
CA ILE A 150 8.33 8.47 0.62
C ILE A 150 8.86 8.11 2.01
N VAL A 151 8.01 7.50 2.86
CA VAL A 151 8.40 7.09 4.23
C VAL A 151 9.51 6.04 4.20
N ASN A 152 9.40 5.02 3.35
CA ASN A 152 10.41 3.98 3.22
C ASN A 152 11.73 4.55 2.66
N SER A 153 11.67 5.41 1.65
CA SER A 153 12.86 6.08 1.11
C SER A 153 13.57 6.93 2.17
N TYR A 154 12.81 7.60 3.03
CA TYR A 154 13.36 8.32 4.17
C TYR A 154 14.03 7.38 5.19
N LEU A 155 13.43 6.22 5.48
CA LEU A 155 13.96 5.24 6.45
C LEU A 155 15.24 4.55 5.97
N ILE A 156 15.36 4.22 4.68
CA ILE A 156 16.58 3.61 4.11
C ILE A 156 17.69 4.65 3.89
N GLY A 157 17.34 5.90 3.63
CA GLY A 157 18.27 7.00 3.42
C GLY A 157 18.67 7.71 4.73
N PRO A 158 18.15 8.92 5.02
CA PRO A 158 18.51 9.66 6.24
C PRO A 158 18.25 8.91 7.55
N GLY A 159 17.16 8.15 7.60
CA GLY A 159 16.73 7.37 8.76
C GLY A 159 17.71 6.26 9.15
N ALA A 160 18.50 5.74 8.19
CA ALA A 160 19.47 4.68 8.43
C ALA A 160 20.57 5.08 9.43
N LYS A 161 20.82 6.39 9.62
CA LYS A 161 21.76 6.87 10.65
C LYS A 161 21.34 6.44 12.05
N LEU A 162 20.03 6.30 12.30
CA LEU A 162 19.48 5.87 13.59
C LEU A 162 19.85 4.42 13.93
N TRP A 163 20.14 3.56 12.94
CA TRP A 163 20.64 2.21 13.20
C TRP A 163 21.96 2.21 14.00
N ARG A 164 22.84 3.18 13.73
CA ARG A 164 24.15 3.28 14.41
C ARG A 164 24.05 3.84 15.83
N THR A 165 23.02 4.63 16.13
CA THR A 165 22.83 5.25 17.45
C THR A 165 21.85 4.47 18.33
N ASN A 166 20.71 4.06 17.79
CA ASN A 166 19.64 3.34 18.50
C ASN A 166 18.98 2.29 17.60
N ALA A 167 19.65 1.14 17.43
CA ALA A 167 19.18 0.02 16.61
C ALA A 167 17.77 -0.46 16.98
N ALA A 168 17.45 -0.57 18.28
CA ALA A 168 16.13 -1.02 18.73
C ALA A 168 15.00 -0.06 18.30
N GLN A 169 15.22 1.25 18.44
CA GLN A 169 14.24 2.26 18.02
C GLN A 169 14.07 2.27 16.50
N PHE A 170 15.17 2.11 15.75
CA PHE A 170 15.10 2.00 14.30
C PHE A 170 14.27 0.79 13.87
N THR A 171 14.48 -0.39 14.48
CA THR A 171 13.72 -1.57 14.10
C THR A 171 12.23 -1.45 14.44
N CYS A 172 11.87 -0.83 15.56
CA CYS A 172 10.45 -0.53 15.86
C CYS A 172 9.81 0.39 14.81
N ARG A 173 10.56 1.36 14.25
CA ARG A 173 10.06 2.22 13.16
C ARG A 173 9.88 1.46 11.85
N ILE A 174 10.82 0.56 11.53
CA ILE A 174 10.73 -0.29 10.33
C ILE A 174 9.56 -1.27 10.44
N GLU A 175 9.31 -1.82 11.63
CA GLU A 175 8.15 -2.67 11.88
C GLU A 175 6.84 -1.89 11.69
N ALA A 176 6.74 -0.68 12.23
CA ALA A 176 5.60 0.20 12.03
C ALA A 176 5.36 0.55 10.55
N ALA A 177 6.43 0.86 9.80
CA ALA A 177 6.35 1.08 8.36
C ALA A 177 5.95 -0.20 7.60
N GLY A 178 6.41 -1.36 8.06
CA GLY A 178 6.02 -2.67 7.53
C GLY A 178 4.54 -2.94 7.69
N LEU A 179 3.97 -2.71 8.88
CA LEU A 179 2.54 -2.86 9.13
C LEU A 179 1.70 -2.00 8.17
N TYR A 180 2.10 -0.74 7.95
CA TYR A 180 1.46 0.12 6.97
C TYR A 180 1.59 -0.43 5.55
N TRP A 181 2.78 -0.87 5.15
CA TRP A 181 3.03 -1.40 3.81
C TRP A 181 2.18 -2.65 3.51
N HIS A 182 2.14 -3.60 4.45
CA HIS A 182 1.31 -4.79 4.32
C HIS A 182 -0.18 -4.48 4.24
N PHE A 183 -0.63 -3.46 4.98
CA PHE A 183 -2.02 -3.02 4.90
C PHE A 183 -2.35 -2.46 3.51
N VAL A 184 -1.49 -1.62 2.95
CA VAL A 184 -1.67 -1.09 1.60
C VAL A 184 -1.73 -2.24 0.59
N ASP A 185 -0.80 -3.20 0.66
CA ASP A 185 -0.81 -4.38 -0.21
C ASP A 185 -2.11 -5.21 -0.06
N LEU A 186 -2.61 -5.38 1.17
CA LEU A 186 -3.88 -6.07 1.44
C LEU A 186 -5.07 -5.37 0.79
N VAL A 187 -5.14 -4.04 0.83
CA VAL A 187 -6.20 -3.28 0.16
C VAL A 187 -6.19 -3.55 -1.36
N TRP A 188 -5.00 -3.65 -1.98
CA TRP A 188 -4.91 -3.97 -3.39
C TRP A 188 -5.41 -5.38 -3.73
N ILE A 189 -5.14 -6.36 -2.86
CA ILE A 189 -5.61 -7.74 -3.02
C ILE A 189 -7.14 -7.80 -3.06
N PHE A 190 -7.85 -6.89 -2.41
CA PHE A 190 -9.31 -6.75 -2.55
C PHE A 190 -9.70 -5.90 -3.75
N LEU A 191 -8.99 -4.80 -4.04
CA LEU A 191 -9.29 -3.93 -5.19
C LEU A 191 -9.21 -4.66 -6.52
N PHE A 192 -8.18 -5.49 -6.72
CA PHE A 192 -7.95 -6.16 -7.99
C PHE A 192 -9.13 -7.07 -8.39
N PRO A 193 -9.57 -8.05 -7.58
CA PRO A 193 -10.76 -8.84 -7.90
C PRO A 193 -12.02 -8.00 -8.05
N THR A 194 -12.23 -7.02 -7.16
CA THR A 194 -13.45 -6.21 -7.18
C THR A 194 -13.58 -5.34 -8.43
N LEU A 195 -12.49 -4.82 -8.98
CA LEU A 195 -12.52 -3.93 -10.15
C LEU A 195 -12.21 -4.62 -11.47
N TYR A 196 -11.36 -5.65 -11.48
CA TYR A 196 -10.89 -6.30 -12.71
C TYR A 196 -11.61 -7.61 -13.03
N LEU A 197 -12.17 -8.31 -12.03
CA LEU A 197 -12.78 -9.64 -12.22
C LEU A 197 -14.30 -9.61 -12.03
N LEU A 198 -14.78 -8.81 -11.08
CA LEU A 198 -16.19 -8.58 -10.86
C LEU A 198 -16.63 -7.42 -11.74
#